data_AF-A0AAV8ZVJ5-F1
#
_entry.id   AF-A0AAV8ZVJ5-F1
#
_cell.length_a   1.000
_cell.length_b   1.000
_cell.length_c   1.000
_cell.angle_alpha   90.00
_cell.angle_beta   90.00
_cell.angle_gamma   90.00
#
_symmetry.space_group_name_H-M   'P 1'
#
loop_
_entity.id
_entity.type
_entity.pdbx_description
1 polymer ?
#
loop_
_entity_poly.entity_id
_entity_poly.type
_entity_poly.pdbx_seq_one_letter_code
_entity_poly.pdbx_strand_id
1 'polypeptide(L)'
;MVNDLIDFALQTNRLWSAWRCEDGECVVYTASLQSNTYKSNNWTPVILETVPDADQAPASDGESDPRQVYLQHIFQPGKFQLNIISKALSVSF
;
A
#
# COMPACT_ATOMS: atom_id res chain seq x y z
N MET A 1 -21.45 -0.36 2.97
CA MET A 1 -20.59 0.74 2.48
C MET A 1 -20.60 1.87 3.48
N VAL A 2 -20.06 1.61 4.66
CA VAL A 2 -19.63 2.66 5.58
C VAL A 2 -18.13 2.76 5.34
N ASN A 3 -17.69 3.90 4.81
CA ASN A 3 -16.28 4.17 4.60
C ASN A 3 -15.90 5.31 5.55
N ASP A 4 -15.02 5.03 6.50
CA ASP A 4 -14.57 6.03 7.46
C ASP A 4 -13.42 6.84 6.86
N LEU A 5 -13.52 8.17 6.90
CA LEU A 5 -12.41 9.03 6.48
C LEU A 5 -11.27 8.91 7.49
N ILE A 6 -10.10 8.44 7.03
CA ILE A 6 -8.90 8.29 7.86
C ILE A 6 -8.13 9.61 7.90
N ASP A 7 -7.85 10.18 6.72
CA ASP A 7 -7.03 11.38 6.59
C ASP A 7 -7.32 12.10 5.26
N PHE A 8 -6.96 13.38 5.17
CA PHE A 8 -7.02 14.16 3.95
C PHE A 8 -5.86 15.16 3.87
N ALA A 9 -5.37 15.38 2.65
CA ALA A 9 -4.32 16.35 2.39
C ALA A 9 -4.73 17.29 1.26
N LEU A 10 -4.65 18.59 1.53
CA LEU A 10 -4.90 19.63 0.54
C LEU A 10 -3.57 20.12 -0.03
N GLN A 11 -3.44 20.06 -1.35
CA GLN A 11 -2.38 20.70 -2.13
C GLN A 11 -2.98 21.83 -2.97
N THR A 12 -2.11 22.69 -3.51
CA THR A 12 -2.49 23.93 -4.22
C THR A 12 -3.65 23.76 -5.21
N ASN A 13 -3.71 22.64 -5.92
CA ASN A 13 -4.72 22.38 -6.95
C ASN A 13 -5.34 20.98 -6.83
N ARG A 14 -5.17 20.31 -5.69
CA ARG A 14 -5.55 18.90 -5.55
C ARG A 14 -5.89 18.55 -4.11
N LEU A 15 -7.00 17.86 -3.91
CA LEU A 15 -7.37 17.24 -2.65
C LEU A 15 -7.04 15.74 -2.71
N TRP A 16 -6.53 15.21 -1.62
CA TRP A 16 -6.32 13.79 -1.37
C TRP A 16 -7.15 13.37 -0.17
N SER A 17 -7.71 12.18 -0.21
CA SER A 17 -8.49 11.61 0.90
C SER A 17 -8.25 10.12 0.98
N ALA A 18 -7.97 9.63 2.18
CA ALA A 18 -7.80 8.21 2.48
C ALA A 18 -8.99 7.74 3.33
N TRP A 19 -9.56 6.60 2.95
CA TRP A 19 -10.77 6.05 3.56
C TRP A 19 -10.54 4.60 3.93
N ARG A 20 -11.11 4.19 5.04
CA ARG A 20 -11.14 2.80 5.47
C ARG A 20 -12.44 2.17 5.00
N CYS A 21 -12.32 1.03 4.32
CA CYS A 21 -13.46 0.20 3.95
C CYS A 21 -13.80 -0.77 5.09
N GLU A 22 -15.02 -1.30 5.05
CA GLU A 22 -15.56 -2.23 6.04
C GLU A 22 -14.82 -3.58 6.09
N ASP A 23 -14.19 -3.96 4.98
CA ASP A 23 -13.29 -5.12 4.86
C ASP A 23 -11.90 -4.88 5.50
N GLY A 24 -11.64 -3.66 5.98
CA GLY A 24 -10.36 -3.26 6.57
C GLY A 24 -9.37 -2.69 5.55
N GLU A 25 -9.68 -2.74 4.25
CA GLU A 25 -8.85 -2.20 3.19
C GLU A 25 -8.84 -0.67 3.20
N CYS A 26 -7.81 -0.09 2.59
CA CYS A 26 -7.69 1.35 2.42
C CYS A 26 -7.93 1.74 0.97
N VAL A 27 -8.75 2.77 0.76
CA VAL A 27 -8.94 3.37 -0.57
C VAL A 27 -8.55 4.83 -0.52
N VAL A 28 -7.83 5.30 -1.54
CA VAL A 28 -7.43 6.69 -1.67
C VAL A 28 -8.11 7.29 -2.88
N TYR A 29 -8.68 8.48 -2.71
CA TYR A 29 -9.23 9.29 -3.80
C TYR A 29 -8.52 10.63 -3.89
N THR A 30 -8.44 11.14 -5.11
CA THR A 30 -7.97 12.49 -5.37
C THR A 30 -8.97 13.29 -6.18
N ALA A 31 -9.08 14.59 -5.91
CA ALA A 31 -9.87 15.52 -6.69
C ALA A 31 -9.05 16.72 -7.15
N SER A 32 -9.20 17.10 -8.42
CA SER A 32 -8.60 18.33 -8.95
C SER A 32 -9.43 19.55 -8.56
N LEU A 33 -8.75 20.62 -8.17
CA LEU A 33 -9.34 21.91 -7.80
C LEU A 33 -9.14 23.00 -8.87
N GLN A 34 -8.63 22.62 -10.07
CA GLN A 34 -8.14 23.55 -11.10
C GLN A 34 -9.21 24.41 -11.81
N SER A 35 -10.47 24.36 -11.41
CA SER A 35 -11.50 25.23 -11.99
C SER A 35 -12.64 25.44 -11.01
N ASN A 36 -13.15 26.68 -10.96
CA ASN A 36 -14.32 27.14 -10.19
C ASN A 36 -15.64 26.42 -10.55
N THR A 37 -15.56 25.39 -11.39
CA THR A 37 -16.61 24.39 -11.59
C THR A 37 -16.50 23.31 -10.51
N TYR A 38 -17.27 23.47 -9.43
CA TYR A 38 -17.63 22.41 -8.48
C TYR A 38 -18.49 21.31 -9.14
N LYS A 39 -18.08 20.83 -10.32
CA LYS A 39 -18.75 19.71 -10.99
C LYS A 39 -18.60 18.48 -10.10
N SER A 40 -19.71 17.79 -9.91
CA SER A 40 -19.91 16.69 -8.96
C SER A 40 -19.05 15.44 -9.19
N ASN A 41 -18.13 15.44 -10.16
CA ASN A 41 -17.44 14.24 -10.62
C ASN A 41 -15.91 14.41 -10.80
N ASN A 42 -15.28 15.22 -9.95
CA ASN A 42 -13.83 15.44 -10.01
C ASN A 42 -13.02 14.40 -9.21
N TRP A 43 -13.67 13.41 -8.58
CA TRP A 43 -13.01 12.39 -7.78
C TRP A 43 -12.51 11.24 -8.64
N THR A 44 -11.23 10.93 -8.52
CA THR A 44 -10.56 9.82 -9.19
C THR A 44 -9.96 8.88 -8.15
N PRO A 45 -10.24 7.56 -8.20
CA PRO A 45 -9.60 6.59 -7.31
C PRO A 45 -8.11 6.48 -7.65
N VAL A 46 -7.30 6.31 -6.62
CA VAL A 46 -5.86 6.10 -6.72
C VAL A 46 -5.60 4.61 -6.50
N ILE A 47 -4.89 4.00 -7.46
CA ILE A 47 -4.46 2.61 -7.34
C ILE A 47 -3.32 2.58 -6.32
N LEU A 48 -3.57 1.94 -5.17
CA LEU A 48 -2.54 1.66 -4.19
C LEU A 48 -1.72 0.47 -4.65
N GLU A 49 -0.44 0.45 -4.27
CA GLU A 49 0.38 -0.74 -4.46
C GLU A 49 -0.26 -1.90 -3.69
N THR A 50 -0.50 -3.00 -4.38
CA THR A 50 -1.05 -4.20 -3.77
C THR A 50 -0.05 -4.72 -2.75
N VAL A 51 -0.51 -4.95 -1.52
CA VAL A 51 0.31 -5.65 -0.52
C VAL A 51 0.70 -6.99 -1.14
N PRO A 52 2.00 -7.32 -1.24
CA PRO A 52 2.44 -8.60 -1.78
C PRO A 52 1.78 -9.72 -0.98
N ASP A 53 1.20 -10.70 -1.68
CA ASP A 53 0.61 -11.87 -1.04
C ASP A 53 1.68 -12.60 -0.23
N ALA A 54 1.42 -12.78 1.07
CA ALA A 54 2.34 -13.40 2.01
C ALA A 54 2.53 -14.90 1.71
N ASP A 55 1.54 -15.53 1.07
CA ASP A 55 1.58 -16.95 0.68
C ASP A 55 2.20 -17.16 -0.71
N GLN A 56 2.45 -16.07 -1.45
CA GLN A 56 3.09 -16.15 -2.75
C GLN A 56 4.59 -16.41 -2.60
N ALA A 57 5.00 -17.63 -2.98
CA ALA A 57 6.41 -17.97 -3.04
C ALA A 57 7.18 -16.99 -3.95
N PRO A 58 8.37 -16.54 -3.55
CA PRO A 58 9.19 -15.72 -4.43
C PRO A 58 9.49 -16.47 -5.72
N ALA A 59 9.50 -15.76 -6.85
CA ALA A 59 9.88 -16.35 -8.13
C ALA A 59 11.29 -16.96 -8.00
N SER A 60 11.40 -18.26 -8.26
CA SER A 60 12.65 -19.01 -8.24
C SER A 60 12.86 -19.66 -9.60
N ASP A 61 14.06 -19.55 -10.14
CA ASP A 61 14.47 -20.15 -11.42
C ASP A 61 14.66 -21.68 -11.33
N GLY A 62 14.17 -22.31 -10.24
CA GLY A 62 14.22 -23.76 -10.02
C GLY A 62 15.57 -24.31 -9.54
N GLU A 63 16.67 -23.58 -9.79
CA GLU A 63 18.03 -24.00 -9.41
C GLU A 63 18.53 -23.42 -8.07
N SER A 64 17.86 -22.40 -7.53
CA SER A 64 18.28 -21.71 -6.31
C SER A 64 17.69 -22.32 -5.04
N ASP A 65 18.49 -22.42 -3.96
CA ASP A 65 18.02 -22.85 -2.63
C ASP A 65 16.85 -21.94 -2.18
N PRO A 66 15.67 -22.49 -1.86
CA PRO A 66 14.51 -21.71 -1.43
C PRO A 66 14.81 -20.81 -0.22
N ARG A 67 15.74 -21.20 0.66
CA ARG A 67 16.15 -20.37 1.80
C ARG A 67 16.90 -19.12 1.34
N GLN A 68 17.77 -19.28 0.36
CA GLN A 68 18.54 -18.17 -0.20
C GLN A 68 17.62 -17.21 -0.97
N VAL A 69 16.70 -17.75 -1.77
CA VAL A 69 15.68 -16.96 -2.48
C VAL A 69 14.82 -16.17 -1.48
N TYR A 70 14.38 -16.81 -0.40
CA TYR A 70 13.62 -16.16 0.66
C TYR A 70 14.42 -15.03 1.35
N LEU A 71 15.68 -15.27 1.71
CA LEU A 71 16.54 -14.26 2.31
C LEU A 71 16.75 -13.06 1.36
N GLN A 72 17.02 -13.30 0.09
CA GLN A 72 17.15 -12.24 -0.90
C GLN A 72 15.85 -11.43 -1.04
N HIS A 73 14.71 -12.10 -0.97
CA HIS A 73 13.40 -11.48 -1.08
C HIS A 73 13.05 -10.57 0.11
N ILE A 74 13.30 -11.01 1.35
CA ILE A 74 12.98 -10.22 2.55
C ILE A 74 13.95 -9.05 2.76
N PHE A 75 15.21 -9.20 2.34
CA PHE A 75 16.24 -8.16 2.45
C PHE A 75 16.36 -7.31 1.18
N GLN A 76 15.43 -7.44 0.23
CA GLN A 76 15.39 -6.61 -0.95
C GLN A 76 15.22 -5.13 -0.56
N PRO A 77 16.08 -4.21 -1.04
CA PRO A 77 16.00 -2.80 -0.69
C PRO A 77 14.62 -2.20 -1.02
N GLY A 78 14.04 -1.48 -0.06
CA GLY A 78 12.74 -0.81 -0.21
C GLY A 78 11.53 -1.67 0.13
N LYS A 79 11.68 -2.98 0.35
CA LYS A 79 10.56 -3.87 0.66
C LYS A 79 10.13 -3.80 2.13
N PHE A 80 11.07 -4.05 3.04
CA PHE A 80 10.83 -3.99 4.47
C PHE A 80 11.92 -3.19 5.17
N GLN A 81 11.53 -2.41 6.18
CA GLN A 81 12.50 -1.75 7.06
C GLN A 81 13.12 -2.77 8.02
N LEU A 82 14.41 -2.60 8.36
CA LEU A 82 15.14 -3.53 9.24
C LEU A 82 14.49 -3.71 10.62
N ASN A 83 13.88 -2.66 11.17
CA ASN A 83 13.14 -2.73 12.43
C ASN A 83 11.90 -3.64 12.33
N ILE A 84 11.22 -3.65 11.17
CA ILE A 84 10.07 -4.53 10.91
C ILE A 84 10.55 -5.98 10.81
N ILE A 85 11.63 -6.24 10.08
CA ILE A 85 12.24 -7.58 9.97
C ILE A 85 12.66 -8.10 11.35
N SER A 86 13.36 -7.27 12.13
CA SER A 86 13.80 -7.61 13.48
C SER A 86 12.62 -7.89 14.41
N LYS A 87 11.56 -7.08 14.34
CA LYS A 87 10.34 -7.29 15.12
C LYS A 87 9.66 -8.61 14.75
N ALA A 88 9.53 -8.91 13.46
CA ALA A 88 8.94 -10.17 12.99
C ALA A 88 9.74 -11.39 13.47
N LEU A 89 11.07 -11.33 13.41
CA LEU A 89 11.93 -12.39 13.95
C LEU A 89 11.78 -12.56 15.46
N SER A 90 11.50 -11.48 16.20
CA SER A 90 11.33 -11.54 17.66
C SER A 90 10.01 -12.16 18.13
N VAL A 91 8.96 -12.19 17.29
CA VAL A 91 7.67 -12.82 17.61
C VAL A 91 7.56 -14.27 17.15
N SER A 92 8.49 -14.74 16.32
CA SER A 92 8.53 -16.13 15.83
C SER A 92 9.34 -17.08 16.73
N PHE A 93 9.86 -16.62 17.87
CA PHE A 93 10.56 -17.42 18.88
C PHE A 93 9.81 -17.44 20.21
#